data_AF-A0A352CAV0-F1
#
_entry.id   AF-A0A352CAV0-F1
#
_cell.length_a   1.000
_cell.length_b   1.000
_cell.length_c   1.000
_cell.angle_alpha   90.00
_cell.angle_beta   90.00
_cell.angle_gamma   90.00
#
_symmetry.space_group_name_H-M   'P 1'
#
loop_
_entity.id
_entity.type
_entity.pdbx_description
1 polymer ?
#
loop_
_entity_poly.entity_id
_entity_poly.type
_entity_poly.pdbx_seq_one_letter_code
_entity_poly.pdbx_strand_id
1 'polypeptide(L)'
;MTRLIPTTVAAITLASGLALGAGPAFAQSAAPEVKLDNVVGRLVWRNAPGPVRVTIGEGAFKPKLSQSGGVSAIQGPDNIRLSQCSTRNNVTRLRINDRDIRLEELPEITVTAPAEARLVIDGGVLFGGGATLGAGDIGLSSCGDLRFDAVRARLDARVSGSGDLQIGPVGGPANLAVSGSGDIAIASIGAAAEISVSGSGDVAAGAIAGPAVLSVSGSGDVKVGEIRGRADLSVSGSGDIDFQKISGAADLSVSGSGDIAGGAILGPATFSVTGSGNIAAGSVTGAIDAVLNGSGEVDIAAG
;
A
#
# COMPACT_ATOMS: atom_id res chain seq x y z
N MET A 1 -74.40 -60.39 28.38
CA MET A 1 -75.08 -59.53 29.36
C MET A 1 -74.46 -58.15 29.29
N THR A 2 -75.32 -57.16 29.08
CA THR A 2 -75.19 -55.75 29.50
C THR A 2 -74.22 -54.80 28.76
N ARG A 3 -74.85 -53.73 28.26
CA ARG A 3 -74.38 -52.53 27.54
C ARG A 3 -73.32 -51.69 28.29
N LEU A 4 -72.52 -50.90 27.55
CA LEU A 4 -72.53 -49.41 27.59
C LEU A 4 -71.57 -48.81 26.53
N ILE A 5 -71.95 -47.63 26.01
CA ILE A 5 -71.40 -46.82 24.89
C ILE A 5 -70.84 -45.50 25.50
N PRO A 6 -70.35 -44.48 24.75
CA PRO A 6 -69.18 -44.33 23.86
C PRO A 6 -68.13 -43.34 24.44
N THR A 7 -66.96 -43.18 23.82
CA THR A 7 -66.29 -41.86 23.73
C THR A 7 -65.36 -41.73 22.53
N THR A 8 -65.49 -40.57 21.90
CA THR A 8 -64.88 -39.98 20.71
C THR A 8 -63.34 -39.97 20.73
N VAL A 9 -62.69 -40.32 19.61
CA VAL A 9 -61.29 -39.93 19.33
C VAL A 9 -61.24 -39.21 17.99
N ALA A 10 -60.82 -37.94 18.05
CA ALA A 10 -60.63 -37.03 16.93
C ALA A 10 -59.33 -37.35 16.18
N ALA A 11 -59.41 -37.36 14.85
CA ALA A 11 -58.26 -37.46 13.97
C ALA A 11 -57.60 -36.08 13.79
N ILE A 12 -56.32 -35.97 14.14
CA ILE A 12 -55.47 -34.80 13.88
C ILE A 12 -54.69 -35.06 12.60
N THR A 13 -55.01 -34.35 11.53
CA THR A 13 -54.21 -34.27 10.31
C THR A 13 -53.28 -33.05 10.39
N LEU A 14 -51.97 -33.29 10.45
CA LEU A 14 -50.91 -32.29 10.34
C LEU A 14 -50.76 -31.86 8.87
N ALA A 15 -51.06 -30.59 8.58
CA ALA A 15 -50.64 -29.91 7.36
C ALA A 15 -49.50 -28.94 7.71
N SER A 16 -48.26 -29.34 7.40
CA SER A 16 -47.07 -28.50 7.51
C SER A 16 -46.98 -27.57 6.29
N GLY A 17 -47.44 -26.33 6.44
CA GLY A 17 -47.15 -25.24 5.52
C GLY A 17 -45.77 -24.66 5.80
N LEU A 18 -44.79 -24.93 4.93
CA LEU A 18 -43.49 -24.27 4.95
C LEU A 18 -43.58 -22.99 4.09
N ALA A 19 -43.78 -21.85 4.73
CA ALA A 19 -43.67 -20.55 4.07
C ALA A 19 -42.18 -20.19 3.93
N LEU A 20 -41.66 -20.27 2.71
CA LEU A 20 -40.35 -19.71 2.33
C LEU A 20 -40.44 -18.17 2.38
N GLY A 21 -40.06 -17.58 3.50
CA GLY A 21 -39.82 -16.15 3.59
C GLY A 21 -38.58 -15.77 2.79
N ALA A 22 -38.78 -15.13 1.64
CA ALA A 22 -37.73 -14.39 0.95
C ALA A 22 -37.38 -13.14 1.78
N GLY A 23 -36.44 -13.27 2.71
CA GLY A 23 -35.79 -12.12 3.32
C GLY A 23 -35.05 -11.32 2.22
N PRO A 24 -34.95 -9.98 2.34
CA PRO A 24 -34.20 -9.20 1.36
C PRO A 24 -32.75 -9.68 1.41
N ALA A 25 -32.29 -10.22 0.28
CA ALA A 25 -30.87 -10.32 0.01
C ALA A 25 -30.35 -8.88 0.05
N PHE A 26 -29.68 -8.50 1.14
CA PHE A 26 -28.84 -7.32 1.13
C PHE A 26 -27.83 -7.55 0.01
N ALA A 27 -28.05 -6.90 -1.13
CA ALA A 27 -27.05 -6.79 -2.16
C ALA A 27 -25.83 -6.20 -1.46
N GLN A 28 -24.81 -7.03 -1.27
CA GLN A 28 -23.53 -6.63 -0.72
C GLN A 28 -22.92 -5.71 -1.79
N SER A 29 -23.30 -4.42 -1.77
CA SER A 29 -22.85 -3.46 -2.76
C SER A 29 -21.33 -3.43 -2.65
N ALA A 30 -20.64 -3.77 -3.75
CA ALA A 30 -19.20 -3.64 -3.82
C ALA A 30 -18.79 -2.27 -3.28
N ALA A 31 -17.71 -2.23 -2.51
CA ALA A 31 -17.21 -0.98 -1.95
C ALA A 31 -17.04 0.05 -3.08
N PRO A 32 -17.47 1.31 -2.89
CA PRO A 32 -17.42 2.29 -3.95
C PRO A 32 -15.97 2.56 -4.37
N GLU A 33 -15.76 2.79 -5.66
CA GLU A 33 -14.44 3.00 -6.23
C GLU A 33 -14.31 4.42 -6.78
N VAL A 34 -13.15 5.04 -6.54
CA VAL A 34 -12.76 6.32 -7.13
C VAL A 34 -11.52 6.10 -7.97
N LYS A 35 -11.62 6.36 -9.27
CA LYS A 35 -10.48 6.27 -10.21
C LYS A 35 -10.03 7.68 -10.58
N LEU A 36 -8.75 7.98 -10.40
CA LEU A 36 -8.07 9.17 -10.90
C LEU A 36 -7.12 8.71 -12.00
N ASP A 37 -7.37 9.15 -13.23
CA ASP A 37 -6.62 8.73 -14.42
C ASP A 37 -5.94 9.96 -15.04
N ASN A 38 -4.60 9.97 -15.02
CA ASN A 38 -3.73 11.05 -15.50
C ASN A 38 -4.11 12.45 -14.98
N VAL A 39 -4.55 12.54 -13.72
CA VAL A 39 -5.08 13.78 -13.14
C VAL A 39 -3.95 14.70 -12.68
N VAL A 40 -4.05 16.00 -13.01
CA VAL A 40 -3.16 17.03 -12.49
C VAL A 40 -3.95 17.95 -11.56
N GLY A 41 -3.63 17.96 -10.27
CA GLY A 41 -4.46 18.63 -9.27
C GLY A 41 -3.96 18.52 -7.83
N ARG A 42 -4.67 19.19 -6.92
CA ARG A 42 -4.52 19.02 -5.47
C ARG A 42 -5.66 18.14 -4.94
N LEU A 43 -5.36 16.92 -4.53
CA LEU A 43 -6.33 15.99 -3.97
C LEU A 43 -6.62 16.31 -2.50
N VAL A 44 -7.90 16.36 -2.14
CA VAL A 44 -8.37 16.42 -0.75
C VAL A 44 -9.36 15.28 -0.52
N TRP A 45 -8.93 14.26 0.22
CA TRP A 45 -9.75 13.10 0.54
C TRP A 45 -10.41 13.25 1.92
N ARG A 46 -11.73 13.10 1.97
CA ARG A 46 -12.54 13.21 3.20
C ARG A 46 -13.37 11.96 3.39
N ASN A 47 -13.46 11.48 4.63
CA ASN A 47 -14.40 10.43 4.97
C ASN A 47 -15.77 10.99 5.36
N ALA A 48 -16.83 10.47 4.75
CA ALA A 48 -18.21 10.69 5.20
C ALA A 48 -19.07 9.49 4.79
N PRO A 49 -20.13 9.16 5.56
CA PRO A 49 -21.07 8.12 5.17
C PRO A 49 -21.85 8.51 3.90
N GLY A 50 -22.36 7.50 3.21
CA GLY A 50 -23.18 7.66 2.02
C GLY A 50 -22.40 7.55 0.70
N PRO A 51 -22.97 8.04 -0.42
CA PRO A 51 -22.36 7.91 -1.73
C PRO A 51 -21.14 8.81 -1.89
N VAL A 52 -20.25 8.42 -2.80
CA VAL A 52 -19.10 9.22 -3.20
C VAL A 52 -19.56 10.53 -3.82
N ARG A 53 -19.00 11.65 -3.33
CA ARG A 53 -19.17 12.99 -3.89
C ARG A 53 -17.82 13.52 -4.32
N VAL A 54 -17.75 14.04 -5.53
CA VAL A 54 -16.56 14.66 -6.08
C VAL A 54 -16.86 16.11 -6.43
N THR A 55 -16.01 17.02 -5.94
CA THR A 55 -16.03 18.44 -6.30
C THR A 55 -14.69 18.78 -6.92
N ILE A 56 -14.73 19.39 -8.11
CA ILE A 56 -13.54 19.85 -8.83
C ILE A 56 -13.59 21.38 -8.83
N GLY A 57 -12.61 22.01 -8.18
CA GLY A 57 -12.43 23.46 -8.17
C GLY A 57 -11.88 23.97 -9.50
N GLU A 58 -11.96 25.28 -9.70
CA GLU A 58 -11.28 25.93 -10.83
C GLU A 58 -9.76 25.80 -10.71
N GLY A 59 -9.08 25.81 -11.86
CA GLY A 59 -7.63 25.74 -11.92
C GLY A 59 -7.13 25.72 -13.36
N ALA A 60 -5.80 25.59 -13.51
CA ALA A 60 -5.12 25.55 -14.80
C ALA A 60 -5.54 24.37 -15.69
N PHE A 61 -6.10 23.32 -15.08
CA PHE A 61 -6.61 22.12 -15.73
C PHE A 61 -8.07 21.87 -15.34
N LYS A 62 -8.82 21.21 -16.22
CA LYS A 62 -10.23 20.86 -15.99
C LYS A 62 -10.45 19.35 -16.19
N PRO A 63 -10.20 18.54 -15.14
CA PRO A 63 -10.49 17.11 -15.19
C PRO A 63 -11.99 16.85 -15.45
N LYS A 64 -12.30 15.77 -16.16
CA LYS A 64 -13.66 15.36 -16.47
C LYS A 64 -14.12 14.32 -15.46
N LEU A 65 -15.26 14.57 -14.81
CA LEU A 65 -15.91 13.61 -13.91
C LEU A 65 -16.92 12.76 -14.69
N SER A 66 -16.87 11.44 -14.48
CA SER A 66 -17.86 10.47 -14.93
C SER A 66 -18.23 9.54 -13.77
N GLN A 67 -19.52 9.31 -13.56
CA GLN A 67 -20.01 8.42 -12.51
C GLN A 67 -20.91 7.36 -13.12
N SER A 68 -20.53 6.09 -12.99
CA SER A 68 -21.29 4.97 -13.52
C SER A 68 -21.04 3.71 -12.69
N GLY A 69 -22.09 2.94 -12.38
CA GLY A 69 -21.96 1.62 -11.76
C GLY A 69 -21.25 1.59 -10.39
N GLY A 70 -21.32 2.67 -9.60
CA GLY A 70 -20.63 2.75 -8.30
C GLY A 70 -19.16 3.18 -8.39
N VAL A 71 -18.67 3.49 -9.59
CA VAL A 71 -17.35 4.04 -9.86
C VAL A 71 -17.46 5.54 -10.15
N SER A 72 -16.61 6.32 -9.50
CA SER A 72 -16.42 7.75 -9.80
C SER A 72 -15.06 7.92 -10.47
N ALA A 73 -15.05 8.07 -11.80
CA ALA A 73 -13.85 8.25 -12.60
C ALA A 73 -13.60 9.74 -12.87
N ILE A 74 -12.38 10.20 -12.59
CA ILE A 74 -11.91 11.56 -12.84
C ILE A 74 -10.76 11.43 -13.84
N GLN A 75 -10.99 11.92 -15.05
CA GLN A 75 -10.04 11.84 -16.16
C GLN A 75 -9.34 13.19 -16.32
N GLY A 76 -8.01 13.19 -16.25
CA GLY A 76 -7.20 14.35 -16.61
C GLY A 76 -7.05 14.55 -18.12
N PRO A 77 -6.26 15.54 -18.55
CA PRO A 77 -5.99 15.78 -19.96
C PRO A 77 -5.27 14.61 -20.65
N ASP A 78 -5.59 14.34 -21.92
CA ASP A 78 -5.00 13.22 -22.68
C ASP A 78 -3.50 13.40 -23.00
N ASN A 79 -3.02 14.65 -23.07
CA ASN A 79 -1.64 14.99 -23.43
C ASN A 79 -1.00 15.85 -22.35
N ILE A 80 -0.38 15.20 -21.36
CA ILE A 80 0.39 15.86 -20.31
C ILE A 80 1.84 15.43 -20.46
N ARG A 81 2.70 16.38 -20.82
CA ARG A 81 4.14 16.20 -20.75
C ARG A 81 4.68 17.07 -19.62
N LEU A 82 4.96 16.45 -18.48
CA LEU A 82 5.73 17.06 -17.41
C LEU A 82 7.21 17.01 -17.80
N SER A 83 7.81 18.16 -18.08
CA SER A 83 9.24 18.25 -18.43
C SER A 83 10.13 18.69 -17.28
N GLN A 84 9.54 19.32 -16.26
CA GLN A 84 10.27 19.76 -15.08
C GLN A 84 9.34 19.86 -13.89
N CYS A 85 9.85 19.44 -12.73
CA CYS A 85 9.29 19.74 -11.44
C CYS A 85 10.39 20.27 -10.55
N SER A 86 10.17 21.44 -9.94
CA SER A 86 11.18 22.04 -9.07
C SER A 86 10.54 22.84 -7.95
N THR A 87 11.06 22.64 -6.75
CA THR A 87 10.70 23.45 -5.59
C THR A 87 11.87 24.37 -5.26
N ARG A 88 11.64 25.68 -5.26
CA ARG A 88 12.62 26.69 -4.84
C ARG A 88 11.97 27.67 -3.88
N ASN A 89 12.59 27.92 -2.73
CA ASN A 89 12.06 28.83 -1.70
C ASN A 89 10.61 28.47 -1.30
N ASN A 90 10.31 27.19 -1.10
CA ASN A 90 8.96 26.66 -0.82
C ASN A 90 7.90 26.93 -1.91
N VAL A 91 8.32 27.29 -3.12
CA VAL A 91 7.41 27.43 -4.27
C VAL A 91 7.68 26.28 -5.23
N THR A 92 6.70 25.39 -5.36
CA THR A 92 6.73 24.29 -6.33
C THR A 92 6.20 24.78 -7.67
N ARG A 93 7.05 24.66 -8.70
CA ARG A 93 6.71 24.96 -10.09
C ARG A 93 6.75 23.69 -10.92
N LEU A 94 5.71 23.52 -11.74
CA LEU A 94 5.56 22.45 -12.69
C LEU A 94 5.64 23.01 -14.10
N ARG A 95 6.50 22.43 -14.94
CA ARG A 95 6.53 22.75 -16.36
C ARG A 95 5.78 21.68 -17.12
N ILE A 96 4.55 21.99 -17.53
CA ILE A 96 3.64 21.08 -18.23
C ILE A 96 3.35 21.65 -19.61
N ASN A 97 3.64 20.89 -20.67
CA ASN A 97 3.44 21.30 -22.06
C ASN A 97 4.06 22.70 -22.33
N ASP A 98 5.29 22.92 -21.85
CA ASP A 98 6.05 24.17 -21.96
C ASP A 98 5.47 25.40 -21.24
N ARG A 99 4.49 25.19 -20.37
CA ARG A 99 3.93 26.22 -19.50
C ARG A 99 4.35 25.98 -18.06
N ASP A 100 4.79 27.05 -17.40
CA ASP A 100 5.08 27.02 -15.98
C ASP A 100 3.77 27.26 -15.21
N ILE A 101 3.46 26.34 -14.30
CA ILE A 101 2.24 26.32 -13.50
C ILE A 101 2.68 26.17 -12.05
N ARG A 102 2.21 27.05 -11.16
CA ARG A 102 2.45 26.90 -9.72
C ARG A 102 1.47 25.91 -9.13
N LEU A 103 1.88 25.29 -8.01
CA LEU A 103 1.03 24.35 -7.28
C LEU A 103 -0.33 24.96 -6.91
N GLU A 104 -0.38 26.24 -6.53
CA GLU A 104 -1.63 26.93 -6.15
C GLU A 104 -2.59 27.13 -7.33
N GLU A 105 -2.09 27.08 -8.56
CA GLU A 105 -2.89 27.22 -9.78
C GLU A 105 -3.53 25.89 -10.19
N LEU A 106 -3.16 24.77 -9.57
CA LEU A 106 -3.75 23.47 -9.83
C LEU A 106 -5.17 23.39 -9.25
N PRO A 107 -6.11 22.75 -9.97
CA PRO A 107 -7.48 22.57 -9.47
C PRO A 107 -7.47 21.72 -8.19
N GLU A 108 -8.25 22.13 -7.20
CA GLU A 108 -8.50 21.31 -6.01
C GLU A 108 -9.58 20.27 -6.32
N ILE A 109 -9.29 19.01 -6.05
CA ILE A 109 -10.17 17.87 -6.27
C ILE A 109 -10.54 17.33 -4.91
N THR A 110 -11.72 17.70 -4.42
CA THR A 110 -12.24 17.19 -3.16
C THR A 110 -13.06 15.94 -3.41
N VAL A 111 -12.63 14.82 -2.86
CA VAL A 111 -13.38 13.56 -2.85
C VAL A 111 -13.88 13.30 -1.45
N THR A 112 -15.18 13.15 -1.30
CA THR A 112 -15.83 12.74 -0.06
C THR A 112 -16.43 11.36 -0.24
N ALA A 113 -15.92 10.37 0.48
CA ALA A 113 -16.26 8.96 0.31
C ALA A 113 -16.34 8.22 1.65
N PRO A 114 -17.03 7.08 1.74
CA PRO A 114 -16.99 6.24 2.95
C PRO A 114 -15.58 5.68 3.18
N ALA A 115 -15.27 5.29 4.42
CA ALA A 115 -13.93 4.83 4.81
C ALA A 115 -13.55 3.47 4.18
N GLU A 116 -14.51 2.78 3.59
CA GLU A 116 -14.36 1.53 2.87
C GLU A 116 -14.10 1.76 1.36
N ALA A 117 -14.17 3.00 0.88
CA ALA A 117 -14.00 3.30 -0.54
C ALA A 117 -12.59 2.98 -1.03
N ARG A 118 -12.51 2.38 -2.22
CA ARG A 118 -11.25 2.10 -2.90
C ARG A 118 -10.81 3.31 -3.71
N LEU A 119 -9.52 3.63 -3.63
CA LEU A 119 -8.88 4.64 -4.47
C LEU A 119 -7.97 3.95 -5.48
N VAL A 120 -8.10 4.33 -6.75
CA VAL A 120 -7.22 3.93 -7.84
C VAL A 120 -6.64 5.19 -8.47
N ILE A 121 -5.32 5.31 -8.49
CA ILE A 121 -4.59 6.40 -9.14
C ILE A 121 -3.70 5.81 -10.22
N ASP A 122 -3.90 6.25 -11.45
CA ASP A 122 -3.10 5.85 -12.61
C ASP A 122 -2.43 7.09 -13.20
N GLY A 123 -1.23 7.40 -12.68
CA GLY A 123 -0.38 8.49 -13.15
C GLY A 123 -0.90 9.89 -12.80
N GLY A 124 -0.51 10.86 -13.63
CA GLY A 124 -0.79 12.28 -13.42
C GLY A 124 0.18 12.97 -12.46
N VAL A 125 -0.22 14.14 -11.95
CA VAL A 125 0.56 14.92 -10.99
C VAL A 125 -0.36 15.42 -9.88
N LEU A 126 -0.44 14.64 -8.81
CA LEU A 126 -1.34 14.89 -7.68
C LEU A 126 -0.55 15.29 -6.45
N PHE A 127 -1.02 16.34 -5.77
CA PHE A 127 -0.51 16.74 -4.48
C PHE A 127 -1.61 16.68 -3.42
N GLY A 128 -1.30 16.30 -2.19
CA GLY A 128 -2.26 16.34 -1.07
C GLY A 128 -2.61 14.95 -0.56
N GLY A 129 -3.90 14.62 -0.49
CA GLY A 129 -4.40 13.36 0.07
C GLY A 129 -5.43 13.60 1.18
N GLY A 130 -5.43 12.81 2.25
CA GLY A 130 -6.33 13.04 3.38
C GLY A 130 -6.67 11.79 4.19
N ALA A 131 -7.96 11.62 4.47
CA ALA A 131 -8.44 10.63 5.43
C ALA A 131 -8.25 9.17 4.98
N THR A 132 -8.76 8.22 5.78
CA THR A 132 -8.60 6.79 5.56
C THR A 132 -9.20 6.29 4.23
N LEU A 133 -8.48 5.38 3.58
CA LEU A 133 -8.92 4.62 2.40
C LEU A 133 -9.36 3.21 2.81
N GLY A 134 -10.31 2.63 2.08
CA GLY A 134 -10.67 1.22 2.25
C GLY A 134 -9.61 0.31 1.68
N ALA A 135 -9.20 0.58 0.44
CA ALA A 135 -8.08 -0.04 -0.26
C ALA A 135 -7.45 0.99 -1.21
N GLY A 136 -6.20 0.79 -1.60
CA GLY A 136 -5.48 1.70 -2.50
C GLY A 136 -4.74 0.95 -3.59
N ASP A 137 -4.86 1.42 -4.83
CA ASP A 137 -3.94 1.14 -5.94
C ASP A 137 -3.41 2.49 -6.42
N ILE A 138 -2.19 2.85 -6.02
CA ILE A 138 -1.66 4.21 -6.14
C ILE A 138 -0.41 4.18 -7.03
N GLY A 139 -0.55 4.61 -8.28
CA GLY A 139 0.56 4.82 -9.20
C GLY A 139 0.91 6.30 -9.36
N LEU A 140 2.08 6.70 -8.85
CA LEU A 140 2.64 8.05 -9.01
C LEU A 140 3.78 8.02 -10.02
N SER A 141 3.62 8.68 -11.17
CA SER A 141 4.59 8.62 -12.27
C SER A 141 5.35 9.94 -12.52
N SER A 142 5.37 10.82 -11.51
CA SER A 142 5.87 12.19 -11.64
C SER A 142 6.34 12.71 -10.28
N CYS A 143 6.26 14.02 -10.03
CA CYS A 143 6.66 14.64 -8.77
C CYS A 143 5.47 14.92 -7.81
N GLY A 144 4.39 14.16 -7.95
CA GLY A 144 3.22 14.35 -7.09
C GLY A 144 3.44 13.75 -5.71
N ASP A 145 3.08 14.48 -4.66
CA ASP A 145 3.23 14.05 -3.27
C ASP A 145 1.88 13.74 -2.64
N LEU A 146 1.70 12.52 -2.14
CA LEU A 146 0.45 12.10 -1.51
C LEU A 146 0.64 11.67 -0.06
N ARG A 147 -0.34 12.03 0.77
CA ARG A 147 -0.41 11.65 2.18
C ARG A 147 -1.79 11.13 2.55
N PHE A 148 -1.88 9.93 3.12
CA PHE A 148 -3.14 9.37 3.64
C PHE A 148 -3.02 8.92 5.10
N ASP A 149 -4.10 9.10 5.87
CA ASP A 149 -4.10 8.77 7.30
C ASP A 149 -3.99 7.27 7.58
N ALA A 150 -4.61 6.42 6.76
CA ALA A 150 -4.57 4.95 6.87
C ALA A 150 -5.16 4.27 5.63
N VAL A 151 -4.89 2.97 5.46
CA VAL A 151 -5.57 2.08 4.50
C VAL A 151 -6.09 0.86 5.24
N ARG A 152 -7.40 0.55 5.16
CA ARG A 152 -8.00 -0.52 5.97
C ARG A 152 -7.65 -1.94 5.48
N ALA A 153 -7.58 -2.13 4.17
CA ALA A 153 -7.35 -3.42 3.53
C ALA A 153 -6.00 -3.41 2.79
N ARG A 154 -5.99 -3.84 1.52
CA ARG A 154 -4.79 -3.92 0.69
C ARG A 154 -4.34 -2.54 0.21
N LEU A 155 -3.02 -2.36 0.16
CA LEU A 155 -2.35 -1.26 -0.52
C LEU A 155 -1.44 -1.82 -1.61
N ASP A 156 -1.63 -1.38 -2.85
CA ASP A 156 -0.67 -1.49 -3.93
C ASP A 156 -0.18 -0.08 -4.24
N ALA A 157 1.12 0.19 -4.12
CA ALA A 157 1.68 1.51 -4.35
C ALA A 157 2.91 1.43 -5.25
N ARG A 158 2.96 2.26 -6.29
CA ARG A 158 4.08 2.38 -7.22
C ARG A 158 4.47 3.84 -7.36
N VAL A 159 5.73 4.16 -7.09
CA VAL A 159 6.31 5.49 -7.28
C VAL A 159 7.36 5.39 -8.36
N SER A 160 7.03 5.85 -9.56
CA SER A 160 7.90 5.89 -10.74
C SER A 160 8.20 7.34 -11.12
N GLY A 161 8.94 8.04 -10.27
CA GLY A 161 9.18 9.47 -10.41
C GLY A 161 10.00 10.02 -9.25
N SER A 162 9.73 11.26 -8.86
CA SER A 162 10.41 11.96 -7.76
C SER A 162 9.42 12.47 -6.70
N GLY A 163 8.19 11.94 -6.71
CA GLY A 163 7.14 12.32 -5.78
C GLY A 163 7.05 11.33 -4.63
N ASP A 164 6.59 11.80 -3.48
CA ASP A 164 6.61 11.01 -2.25
C ASP A 164 5.22 10.48 -1.88
N LEU A 165 5.19 9.32 -1.22
CA LEU A 165 3.96 8.74 -0.69
C LEU A 165 4.09 8.47 0.81
N GLN A 166 3.25 9.11 1.61
CA GLN A 166 3.16 8.89 3.04
C GLN A 166 1.80 8.28 3.41
N ILE A 167 1.80 7.13 4.07
CA ILE A 167 0.57 6.49 4.53
C ILE A 167 0.74 6.12 6.00
N GLY A 168 -0.32 6.29 6.80
CA GLY A 168 -0.36 5.75 8.15
C GLY A 168 -0.47 4.21 8.16
N PRO A 169 -1.19 3.63 9.12
CA PRO A 169 -1.32 2.17 9.20
C PRO A 169 -2.05 1.57 7.99
N VAL A 170 -1.52 0.47 7.47
CA VAL A 170 -2.17 -0.38 6.46
C VAL A 170 -2.64 -1.66 7.15
N GLY A 171 -3.95 -1.92 7.16
CA GLY A 171 -4.53 -3.05 7.87
C GLY A 171 -4.36 -4.41 7.19
N GLY A 172 -4.12 -4.42 5.87
CA GLY A 172 -3.95 -5.63 5.06
C GLY A 172 -2.54 -5.78 4.48
N PRO A 173 -2.38 -6.57 3.40
CA PRO A 173 -1.10 -6.72 2.73
C PRO A 173 -0.73 -5.47 1.95
N ALA A 174 0.58 -5.22 1.81
CA ALA A 174 1.10 -4.06 1.09
C ALA A 174 2.13 -4.47 0.04
N ASN A 175 1.96 -4.02 -1.19
CA ASN A 175 2.94 -4.15 -2.27
C ASN A 175 3.45 -2.75 -2.62
N LEU A 176 4.71 -2.47 -2.36
CA LEU A 176 5.33 -1.16 -2.52
C LEU A 176 6.46 -1.26 -3.54
N ALA A 177 6.42 -0.43 -4.57
CA ALA A 177 7.49 -0.38 -5.56
C ALA A 177 7.95 1.06 -5.79
N VAL A 178 9.25 1.30 -5.67
CA VAL A 178 9.90 2.55 -6.06
C VAL A 178 10.75 2.29 -7.30
N SER A 179 10.58 3.10 -8.33
CA SER A 179 11.35 3.05 -9.57
C SER A 179 11.66 4.49 -10.01
N GLY A 180 12.54 5.14 -9.24
CA GLY A 180 12.82 6.57 -9.37
C GLY A 180 13.63 7.09 -8.18
N SER A 181 13.35 8.33 -7.77
CA SER A 181 14.01 9.02 -6.67
C SER A 181 13.04 9.57 -5.62
N GLY A 182 11.76 9.16 -5.67
CA GLY A 182 10.76 9.51 -4.67
C GLY A 182 10.65 8.42 -3.60
N ASP A 183 10.13 8.80 -2.44
CA ASP A 183 10.15 7.95 -1.25
C ASP A 183 8.76 7.42 -0.88
N ILE A 184 8.71 6.27 -0.20
CA ILE A 184 7.49 5.74 0.40
C ILE A 184 7.67 5.57 1.92
N ALA A 185 6.79 6.18 2.72
CA ALA A 185 6.77 6.01 4.16
C ALA A 185 5.42 5.45 4.65
N ILE A 186 5.44 4.27 5.28
CA ILE A 186 4.26 3.58 5.83
C ILE A 186 4.40 3.39 7.34
N ALA A 187 3.40 3.80 8.13
CA ALA A 187 3.52 3.70 9.60
C ALA A 187 3.55 2.25 10.14
N SER A 188 2.79 1.33 9.54
CA SER A 188 2.82 -0.12 9.85
C SER A 188 2.01 -0.91 8.81
N ILE A 189 2.30 -2.21 8.67
CA ILE A 189 1.61 -3.13 7.75
C ILE A 189 1.05 -4.32 8.56
N GLY A 190 -0.26 -4.52 8.48
CA GLY A 190 -1.01 -5.49 9.28
C GLY A 190 -0.98 -6.93 8.77
N ALA A 191 -0.35 -7.19 7.61
CA ALA A 191 -0.21 -8.53 7.04
C ALA A 191 1.15 -8.69 6.33
N ALA A 192 1.16 -9.36 5.18
CA ALA A 192 2.37 -9.54 4.38
C ALA A 192 2.79 -8.25 3.64
N ALA A 193 4.10 -8.10 3.41
CA ALA A 193 4.65 -6.98 2.67
C ALA A 193 5.57 -7.45 1.54
N GLU A 194 5.45 -6.84 0.37
CA GLU A 194 6.42 -6.92 -0.71
C GLU A 194 6.92 -5.51 -1.00
N ILE A 195 8.22 -5.27 -0.87
CA ILE A 195 8.84 -3.95 -1.03
C ILE A 195 9.99 -4.08 -2.03
N SER A 196 9.90 -3.34 -3.13
CA SER A 196 10.91 -3.33 -4.17
C SER A 196 11.39 -1.91 -4.46
N VAL A 197 12.69 -1.66 -4.33
CA VAL A 197 13.33 -0.39 -4.68
C VAL A 197 14.24 -0.61 -5.87
N SER A 198 13.95 0.02 -6.99
CA SER A 198 14.77 -0.01 -8.21
C SER A 198 15.09 1.42 -8.64
N GLY A 199 15.98 2.08 -7.90
CA GLY A 199 16.32 3.49 -8.10
C GLY A 199 17.18 4.05 -6.96
N SER A 200 16.94 5.32 -6.63
CA SER A 200 17.65 6.04 -5.56
C SER A 200 16.71 6.62 -4.49
N GLY A 201 15.42 6.30 -4.56
CA GLY A 201 14.45 6.66 -3.52
C GLY A 201 14.36 5.57 -2.46
N ASP A 202 13.86 5.95 -1.29
CA ASP A 202 13.88 5.12 -0.08
C ASP A 202 12.48 4.61 0.28
N VAL A 203 12.43 3.49 1.00
CA VAL A 203 11.19 2.99 1.60
C VAL A 203 11.36 2.82 3.10
N ALA A 204 10.53 3.50 3.88
CA ALA A 204 10.43 3.30 5.32
C ALA A 204 9.08 2.66 5.68
N ALA A 205 9.09 1.53 6.37
CA ALA A 205 7.89 0.93 6.95
C ALA A 205 8.09 0.66 8.44
N GLY A 206 7.04 0.83 9.25
CA GLY A 206 7.08 0.39 10.66
C GLY A 206 7.03 -1.14 10.79
N ALA A 207 6.32 -1.63 11.81
CA ALA A 207 6.17 -3.07 12.01
C ALA A 207 5.33 -3.71 10.88
N ILE A 208 5.74 -4.90 10.45
CA ILE A 208 5.08 -5.77 9.49
C ILE A 208 4.59 -7.01 10.24
N ALA A 209 3.27 -7.20 10.33
CA ALA A 209 2.67 -8.27 11.13
C ALA A 209 2.62 -9.65 10.44
N GLY A 210 3.19 -9.78 9.25
CA GLY A 210 3.27 -11.02 8.48
C GLY A 210 4.65 -11.23 7.82
N PRO A 211 4.74 -12.14 6.83
CA PRO A 211 5.97 -12.35 6.07
C PRO A 211 6.31 -11.15 5.20
N ALA A 212 7.61 -10.94 4.94
CA ALA A 212 8.10 -9.81 4.16
C ALA A 212 9.09 -10.26 3.09
N VAL A 213 8.98 -9.68 1.89
CA VAL A 213 9.97 -9.79 0.81
C VAL A 213 10.45 -8.38 0.50
N LEU A 214 11.73 -8.10 0.76
CA LEU A 214 12.35 -6.79 0.52
C LEU A 214 13.47 -6.96 -0.51
N SER A 215 13.43 -6.17 -1.57
CA SER A 215 14.45 -6.18 -2.63
C SER A 215 14.91 -4.77 -2.99
N VAL A 216 16.21 -4.53 -2.90
CA VAL A 216 16.85 -3.28 -3.32
C VAL A 216 17.74 -3.58 -4.52
N SER A 217 17.43 -2.97 -5.66
CA SER A 217 18.21 -3.01 -6.90
C SER A 217 18.56 -1.59 -7.34
N GLY A 218 19.53 -0.97 -6.66
CA GLY A 218 19.90 0.42 -6.90
C GLY A 218 20.78 0.98 -5.78
N SER A 219 20.51 2.23 -5.42
CA SER A 219 21.24 2.98 -4.38
C SER A 219 20.33 3.60 -3.32
N GLY A 220 19.03 3.30 -3.36
CA GLY A 220 18.09 3.70 -2.30
C GLY A 220 17.99 2.62 -1.22
N ASP A 221 17.48 3.00 -0.06
CA ASP A 221 17.48 2.19 1.15
C ASP A 221 16.08 1.73 1.54
N VAL A 222 16.00 0.61 2.26
CA VAL A 222 14.76 0.12 2.87
C VAL A 222 14.93 -0.01 4.37
N LYS A 223 14.09 0.69 5.15
CA LYS A 223 14.09 0.63 6.62
C LYS A 223 12.77 0.06 7.11
N VAL A 224 12.82 -1.06 7.81
CA VAL A 224 11.63 -1.72 8.37
C VAL A 224 11.71 -1.91 9.88
N GLY A 225 10.56 -1.94 10.54
CA GLY A 225 10.45 -2.26 11.97
C GLY A 225 10.62 -3.75 12.27
N GLU A 226 9.77 -4.29 13.15
CA GLU A 226 9.68 -5.73 13.39
C GLU A 226 8.93 -6.43 12.24
N ILE A 227 9.47 -7.52 11.72
CA ILE A 227 8.79 -8.45 10.80
C ILE A 227 8.32 -9.67 11.59
N ARG A 228 7.02 -9.98 11.55
CA ARG A 228 6.42 -11.17 12.20
C ARG A 228 6.11 -12.25 11.19
N GLY A 229 7.14 -12.97 10.77
CA GLY A 229 7.04 -14.06 9.82
C GLY A 229 8.38 -14.33 9.15
N ARG A 230 8.33 -15.08 8.05
CA ARG A 230 9.51 -15.28 7.20
C ARG A 230 9.90 -13.96 6.51
N ALA A 231 11.19 -13.67 6.48
CA ALA A 231 11.75 -12.50 5.81
C ALA A 231 12.71 -12.92 4.70
N ASP A 232 12.48 -12.43 3.49
CA ASP A 232 13.42 -12.54 2.36
C ASP A 232 13.99 -11.15 2.08
N LEU A 233 15.26 -10.93 2.40
CA LEU A 233 15.92 -9.65 2.24
C LEU A 233 17.01 -9.77 1.18
N SER A 234 16.96 -8.92 0.16
CA SER A 234 17.92 -8.95 -0.94
C SER A 234 18.39 -7.56 -1.34
N VAL A 235 19.70 -7.39 -1.41
CA VAL A 235 20.36 -6.20 -1.94
C VAL A 235 21.16 -6.60 -3.17
N SER A 236 20.89 -5.94 -4.29
CA SER A 236 21.63 -6.06 -5.55
C SER A 236 22.04 -4.67 -6.02
N GLY A 237 23.10 -4.12 -5.45
CA GLY A 237 23.54 -2.75 -5.72
C GLY A 237 24.38 -2.16 -4.59
N SER A 238 24.11 -0.90 -4.28
CA SER A 238 24.84 -0.12 -3.26
C SER A 238 23.93 0.52 -2.21
N GLY A 239 22.63 0.23 -2.23
CA GLY A 239 21.69 0.64 -1.18
C GLY A 239 21.54 -0.43 -0.11
N ASP A 240 20.93 -0.07 1.00
CA ASP A 240 20.95 -0.86 2.23
C ASP A 240 19.55 -1.32 2.67
N ILE A 241 19.50 -2.38 3.48
CA ILE A 241 18.27 -2.79 4.18
C ILE A 241 18.52 -2.80 5.69
N ASP A 242 17.79 -1.97 6.43
CA ASP A 242 17.76 -1.99 7.89
C ASP A 242 16.46 -2.65 8.41
N PHE A 243 16.57 -3.52 9.40
CA PHE A 243 15.42 -4.07 10.12
C PHE A 243 15.60 -4.03 11.65
N GLN A 244 14.52 -3.84 12.41
CA GLN A 244 14.64 -3.85 13.88
C GLN A 244 14.70 -5.27 14.45
N LYS A 245 13.84 -6.17 13.97
CA LYS A 245 13.72 -7.55 14.48
C LYS A 245 12.98 -8.43 13.48
N ILE A 246 13.37 -9.69 13.35
CA ILE A 246 12.63 -10.71 12.61
C ILE A 246 12.17 -11.79 13.58
N SER A 247 10.86 -12.05 13.61
CA SER A 247 10.23 -13.11 14.42
C SER A 247 9.85 -14.28 13.51
N GLY A 248 10.83 -14.95 12.90
CA GLY A 248 10.66 -16.05 11.97
C GLY A 248 11.97 -16.42 11.25
N ALA A 249 11.86 -17.29 10.22
CA ALA A 249 13.00 -17.63 9.38
C ALA A 249 13.44 -16.43 8.53
N ALA A 250 14.74 -16.30 8.25
CA ALA A 250 15.26 -15.19 7.47
C ALA A 250 16.24 -15.66 6.41
N ASP A 251 16.07 -15.20 5.18
CA ASP A 251 17.03 -15.40 4.09
C ASP A 251 17.53 -14.00 3.68
N LEU A 252 18.80 -13.72 3.99
CA LEU A 252 19.44 -12.43 3.76
C LEU A 252 20.51 -12.58 2.69
N SER A 253 20.44 -11.76 1.65
CA SER A 253 21.36 -11.84 0.52
C SER A 253 21.86 -10.48 0.05
N VAL A 254 23.16 -10.36 -0.11
CA VAL A 254 23.84 -9.18 -0.66
C VAL A 254 24.61 -9.61 -1.89
N SER A 255 24.34 -8.95 -3.01
CA SER A 255 25.06 -9.08 -4.28
C SER A 255 25.52 -7.69 -4.74
N GLY A 256 26.67 -7.22 -4.28
CA GLY A 256 27.15 -5.87 -4.55
C GLY A 256 27.97 -5.28 -3.41
N SER A 257 27.72 -4.01 -3.10
CA SER A 257 28.46 -3.24 -2.09
C SER A 257 27.57 -2.61 -1.01
N GLY A 258 26.25 -2.78 -1.08
CA GLY A 258 25.34 -2.37 -0.02
C GLY A 258 25.24 -3.41 1.10
N ASP A 259 24.60 -3.05 2.20
CA ASP A 259 24.59 -3.80 3.43
C ASP A 259 23.17 -4.21 3.85
N ILE A 260 23.07 -5.28 4.63
CA ILE A 260 21.84 -5.62 5.36
C ILE A 260 22.17 -5.63 6.85
N ALA A 261 21.52 -4.79 7.64
CA ALA A 261 21.78 -4.69 9.07
C ALA A 261 20.49 -4.77 9.88
N GLY A 262 20.56 -5.39 11.07
CA GLY A 262 19.42 -5.37 11.96
C GLY A 262 19.63 -6.00 13.33
N GLY A 263 18.56 -6.02 14.11
CA GLY A 263 18.56 -6.57 15.46
C GLY A 263 18.48 -8.10 15.49
N ALA A 264 17.59 -8.63 16.33
CA ALA A 264 17.48 -10.06 16.55
C ALA A 264 16.68 -10.77 15.44
N ILE A 265 17.14 -11.98 15.07
CA ILE A 265 16.42 -12.93 14.21
C ILE A 265 16.01 -14.13 15.07
N LEU A 266 14.71 -14.28 15.29
CA LEU A 266 14.14 -15.36 16.11
C LEU A 266 13.72 -16.56 15.24
N GLY A 267 14.69 -17.17 14.56
CA GLY A 267 14.48 -18.33 13.69
C GLY A 267 15.75 -18.75 12.97
N PRO A 268 15.68 -19.82 12.15
CA PRO A 268 16.80 -20.19 11.28
C PRO A 268 17.10 -19.07 10.28
N ALA A 269 18.38 -18.85 10.00
CA ALA A 269 18.81 -17.78 9.12
C ALA A 269 19.85 -18.26 8.10
N THR A 270 19.66 -17.86 6.85
CA THR A 270 20.62 -18.04 5.76
C THR A 270 21.22 -16.68 5.40
N PHE A 271 22.54 -16.60 5.34
CA PHE A 271 23.28 -15.41 4.94
C PHE A 271 24.04 -15.70 3.66
N SER A 272 23.86 -14.88 2.63
CA SER A 272 24.57 -15.02 1.37
C SER A 272 25.18 -13.71 0.94
N VAL A 273 26.50 -13.63 0.87
CA VAL A 273 27.23 -12.44 0.41
C VAL A 273 28.01 -12.78 -0.85
N THR A 274 27.76 -12.01 -1.92
CA THR A 274 28.56 -12.02 -3.15
C THR A 274 29.01 -10.59 -3.44
N GLY A 275 30.31 -10.31 -3.35
CA GLY A 275 30.85 -8.95 -3.51
C GLY A 275 31.50 -8.42 -2.23
N SER A 276 31.29 -7.14 -1.92
CA SER A 276 32.00 -6.42 -0.86
C SER A 276 31.10 -5.88 0.25
N GLY A 277 29.78 -6.01 0.12
CA GLY A 277 28.83 -5.60 1.16
C GLY A 277 28.75 -6.60 2.32
N ASN A 278 28.09 -6.20 3.39
CA ASN A 278 28.08 -6.90 4.67
C ASN A 278 26.67 -7.25 5.12
N ILE A 279 26.55 -8.30 5.93
CA ILE A 279 25.31 -8.60 6.63
C ILE A 279 25.57 -8.64 8.13
N ALA A 280 24.85 -7.81 8.89
CA ALA A 280 24.98 -7.72 10.34
C ALA A 280 23.65 -8.04 11.04
N ALA A 281 23.68 -8.91 12.05
CA ALA A 281 22.53 -9.21 12.91
C ALA A 281 22.91 -9.15 14.39
N GLY A 282 22.05 -8.56 15.22
CA GLY A 282 22.29 -8.43 16.66
C GLY A 282 22.24 -9.76 17.44
N SER A 283 21.51 -10.76 16.93
CA SER A 283 21.54 -12.14 17.43
C SER A 283 20.70 -13.04 16.50
N VAL A 284 20.97 -14.34 16.50
CA VAL A 284 20.16 -15.32 15.77
C VAL A 284 19.83 -16.50 16.68
N THR A 285 18.55 -16.84 16.80
CA THR A 285 18.11 -18.05 17.51
C THR A 285 17.69 -19.12 16.50
N GLY A 286 18.59 -20.03 16.16
CA GLY A 286 18.28 -21.10 15.21
C GLY A 286 19.52 -21.64 14.52
N ALA A 287 19.28 -22.47 13.50
CA ALA A 287 20.35 -22.88 12.59
C ALA A 287 20.83 -21.65 11.80
N ILE A 288 22.14 -21.53 11.63
CA ILE A 288 22.78 -20.49 10.85
C ILE A 288 23.49 -21.18 9.70
N ASP A 289 23.21 -20.74 8.47
CA ASP A 289 23.98 -21.08 7.29
C ASP A 289 24.52 -19.79 6.65
N ALA A 290 25.77 -19.81 6.21
CA ALA A 290 26.44 -18.63 5.68
C ALA A 290 27.31 -19.01 4.47
N VAL A 291 27.08 -18.32 3.36
CA VAL A 291 27.83 -18.48 2.11
C VAL A 291 28.43 -17.13 1.74
N LEU A 292 29.76 -17.06 1.71
CA LEU A 292 30.49 -15.83 1.38
C LEU A 292 31.36 -16.07 0.14
N ASN A 293 31.10 -15.30 -0.91
CA ASN A 293 31.85 -15.28 -2.17
C ASN A 293 32.30 -13.84 -2.46
N GLY A 294 33.35 -13.39 -1.78
CA GLY A 294 33.87 -12.04 -1.95
C GLY A 294 34.68 -11.57 -0.75
N SER A 295 34.75 -10.25 -0.56
CA SER A 295 35.47 -9.60 0.54
C SER A 295 34.55 -9.05 1.63
N GLY A 296 33.23 -9.23 1.48
CA GLY A 296 32.24 -8.83 2.48
C GLY A 296 32.26 -9.72 3.73
N GLU A 297 31.54 -9.30 4.76
CA GLU A 297 31.49 -9.95 6.07
C GLU A 297 30.05 -10.30 6.49
N VAL A 298 29.93 -11.34 7.31
CA VAL A 298 28.71 -11.63 8.07
C VAL A 298 29.06 -11.53 9.56
N ASP A 299 28.49 -10.54 10.24
CA ASP A 299 28.67 -10.33 11.68
C ASP A 299 27.37 -10.66 12.44
N ILE A 300 27.49 -11.51 13.44
CA ILE A 300 26.39 -11.87 14.33
C ILE A 300 26.84 -11.59 15.75
N ALA A 301 26.29 -10.54 16.36
CA ALA A 301 26.64 -10.18 17.72
C ALA A 301 26.21 -11.31 18.69
N ALA A 302 27.04 -11.55 19.70
CA ALA A 302 26.73 -12.48 20.77
C ALA A 302 25.62 -11.88 21.65
N GLY A 303 24.42 -12.44 21.54
CA GLY A 303 23.26 -12.10 22.37
C GLY A 303 23.36 -12.59 23.81
#